data_AF-A0A954QRH8-F1
#
_entry.id   AF-A0A954QRH8-F1
#
_cell.length_a   1.000
_cell.length_b   1.000
_cell.length_c   1.000
_cell.angle_alpha   90.00
_cell.angle_beta   90.00
_cell.angle_gamma   90.00
#
_symmetry.space_group_name_H-M   'P 1'
#
loop_
_entity.id
_entity.type
_entity.pdbx_description
1 polymer ?
#
loop_
_entity_poly.entity_id
_entity_poly.type
_entity_poly.pdbx_seq_one_letter_code
_entity_poly.pdbx_strand_id
1 'polypeptide(L)'
;DTYWSQCDKRLLTSIKPDRRRGNHHQIRDMATACGAAVVWLDCRMPAERELMRKFLADMQAGKAIILGWYTSERSGITTASEFGIGTIPADHYNSSTMFAGTDHRIAIPTVPKKPPLENNIYVAVFISDGDNIQYVQRAMRRIWDRAADSRGRVPLNWTIAPGLVDIGPGILNYYYQNATAQDCFVAGPSGMGYLMPINTLAELGAPIGSHLTEDHRMSGYAQLTNTYLQRAGLRVATIWDDMALAHRAIYAQECRSLYGATVQNFKDVPEVASSVEAKRTRFEKLVVPYAGSYEHLHRSLTREIRNWDVQAPLFLAYQVSIWGEMKPARIVQFVNDIQREYGERVTFVRADHYFTLYNEAEHLPFNLVMCSETTARSVHEELAIPQVIDGSPSTQWIAEQPGTAVIEIDCGATYHISRYAIRHGGSPEDTSAHKSRNFDLSASSDGQDWKTVDSVRDNIQSLTDRDLSPTDARYVRLTILDPGDDQRAQVADIEVYGSR
;
A
#
# COMPACT_ATOMS: atom_id res chain seq x y z
N ASP A 1 -33.27 -5.08 15.63
CA ASP A 1 -33.64 -5.17 17.07
C ASP A 1 -33.53 -6.60 17.61
N THR A 2 -34.20 -7.61 17.06
CA THR A 2 -34.18 -8.98 17.63
C THR A 2 -32.81 -9.68 17.61
N TYR A 3 -32.09 -9.62 16.48
CA TYR A 3 -30.89 -10.46 16.27
C TYR A 3 -29.59 -9.67 16.24
N TRP A 4 -29.64 -8.35 16.05
CA TRP A 4 -28.44 -7.54 15.88
C TRP A 4 -27.51 -7.64 17.10
N SER A 5 -28.03 -7.64 18.32
CA SER A 5 -27.22 -7.79 19.54
C SER A 5 -26.43 -9.10 19.62
N GLN A 6 -26.81 -10.12 18.84
CA GLN A 6 -26.13 -11.42 18.77
C GLN A 6 -25.13 -11.50 17.61
N CYS A 7 -25.16 -10.56 16.67
CA CYS A 7 -24.25 -10.54 15.52
C CYS A 7 -22.87 -9.98 15.90
N ASP A 8 -21.82 -10.48 15.26
CA ASP A 8 -20.48 -9.87 15.33
C ASP A 8 -20.53 -8.44 14.74
N LYS A 9 -19.85 -7.51 15.41
CA LYS A 9 -19.83 -6.07 15.09
C LYS A 9 -18.61 -5.66 14.26
N ARG A 10 -17.69 -6.59 13.99
CA ARG A 10 -16.50 -6.38 13.15
C ARG A 10 -16.79 -6.61 11.68
N LEU A 11 -17.92 -7.24 11.35
CA LEU A 11 -18.31 -7.50 9.97
C LEU A 11 -19.81 -7.23 9.76
N LEU A 12 -20.10 -6.38 8.79
CA LEU A 12 -21.43 -6.26 8.19
C LEU A 12 -21.36 -6.72 6.74
N THR A 13 -22.37 -7.49 6.30
CA THR A 13 -22.43 -7.97 4.91
C THR A 13 -23.58 -7.30 4.18
N SER A 14 -23.29 -6.54 3.11
CA SER A 14 -24.30 -5.85 2.31
C SER A 14 -24.53 -6.57 0.98
N ILE A 15 -25.61 -7.36 0.88
CA ILE A 15 -25.83 -8.27 -0.26
C ILE A 15 -27.29 -8.33 -0.71
N LYS A 16 -27.50 -8.10 -2.01
CA LYS A 16 -28.80 -8.15 -2.68
C LYS A 16 -29.50 -9.51 -2.50
N PRO A 17 -30.77 -9.55 -1.98
CA PRO A 17 -31.49 -10.78 -1.67
C PRO A 17 -32.28 -11.40 -2.85
N ASP A 18 -32.21 -10.81 -4.04
CA ASP A 18 -33.10 -11.11 -5.18
C ASP A 18 -33.02 -12.58 -5.68
N ARG A 19 -34.17 -13.25 -5.82
CA ARG A 19 -34.28 -14.66 -6.26
C ARG A 19 -33.86 -14.95 -7.70
N ARG A 20 -33.89 -13.99 -8.63
CA ARG A 20 -33.59 -14.22 -10.06
C ARG A 20 -32.22 -13.67 -10.49
N ARG A 21 -31.73 -12.62 -9.83
CA ARG A 21 -30.45 -11.96 -10.12
C ARG A 21 -29.65 -11.53 -8.88
N GLY A 22 -30.05 -11.99 -7.69
CA GLY A 22 -29.35 -11.70 -6.44
C GLY A 22 -28.21 -12.67 -6.18
N ASN A 23 -27.41 -12.30 -5.19
CA ASN A 23 -26.21 -13.02 -4.81
C ASN A 23 -26.61 -14.05 -3.74
N HIS A 24 -26.77 -15.31 -4.16
CA HIS A 24 -27.32 -16.40 -3.35
C HIS A 24 -26.26 -17.17 -2.54
N HIS A 25 -25.05 -17.26 -3.07
CA HIS A 25 -23.96 -18.04 -2.48
C HIS A 25 -22.68 -17.23 -2.32
N GLN A 26 -22.62 -16.05 -2.90
CA GLN A 26 -21.44 -15.18 -2.86
C GLN A 26 -21.36 -14.50 -1.51
N ILE A 27 -20.18 -14.57 -0.88
CA ILE A 27 -19.77 -14.04 0.44
C ILE A 27 -20.62 -14.43 1.67
N ARG A 28 -21.82 -14.99 1.49
CA ARG A 28 -22.72 -15.39 2.57
C ARG A 28 -22.14 -16.50 3.44
N ASP A 29 -21.24 -17.31 2.90
CA ASP A 29 -20.48 -18.31 3.65
C ASP A 29 -19.58 -17.63 4.70
N MET A 30 -18.88 -16.54 4.36
CA MET A 30 -18.12 -15.76 5.35
C MET A 30 -19.03 -15.11 6.38
N ALA A 31 -20.13 -14.50 5.93
CA ALA A 31 -21.08 -13.85 6.85
C ALA A 31 -21.62 -14.85 7.88
N THR A 32 -21.93 -16.07 7.44
CA THR A 32 -22.39 -17.17 8.32
C THR A 32 -21.28 -17.61 9.28
N ALA A 33 -20.05 -17.81 8.78
CA ALA A 33 -18.93 -18.25 9.60
C ALA A 33 -18.54 -17.24 10.69
N CYS A 34 -18.68 -15.94 10.42
CA CYS A 34 -18.38 -14.88 11.38
C CYS A 34 -19.57 -14.48 12.28
N GLY A 35 -20.77 -15.04 12.06
CA GLY A 35 -21.98 -14.56 12.75
C GLY A 35 -22.33 -13.10 12.42
N ALA A 36 -22.00 -12.65 11.21
CA ALA A 36 -22.24 -11.27 10.76
C ALA A 36 -23.70 -11.06 10.31
N ALA A 37 -24.20 -9.84 10.49
CA ALA A 37 -25.49 -9.47 9.92
C ALA A 37 -25.38 -9.34 8.39
N VAL A 38 -26.42 -9.80 7.70
CA VAL A 38 -26.58 -9.61 6.25
C VAL A 38 -27.76 -8.69 5.99
N VAL A 39 -27.49 -7.53 5.38
CA VAL A 39 -28.49 -6.51 5.08
C VAL A 39 -28.43 -6.12 3.60
N TRP A 40 -29.48 -5.48 3.09
CA TRP A 40 -29.47 -4.83 1.78
C TRP A 40 -30.36 -3.61 1.87
N LEU A 41 -29.73 -2.44 1.97
CA LEU A 41 -30.39 -1.17 2.22
C LEU A 41 -29.98 -0.17 1.14
N ASP A 42 -30.96 0.49 0.55
CA ASP A 42 -30.76 1.51 -0.47
C ASP A 42 -30.42 2.85 0.17
N CYS A 43 -29.13 3.18 0.24
CA CYS A 43 -28.66 4.44 0.84
C CYS A 43 -29.12 5.70 0.08
N ARG A 44 -29.75 5.55 -1.09
CA ARG A 44 -30.44 6.64 -1.79
C ARG A 44 -31.76 7.02 -1.10
N MET A 45 -32.40 6.07 -0.42
CA MET A 45 -33.65 6.27 0.31
C MET A 45 -33.35 6.73 1.75
N PRO A 46 -33.86 7.90 2.21
CA PRO A 46 -33.53 8.42 3.54
C PRO A 46 -33.79 7.43 4.68
N ALA A 47 -34.95 6.75 4.70
CA ALA A 47 -35.29 5.81 5.76
C ALA A 47 -34.35 4.59 5.82
N GLU A 48 -33.95 4.06 4.67
CA GLU A 48 -33.02 2.92 4.60
C GLU A 48 -31.58 3.35 4.91
N ARG A 49 -31.17 4.56 4.50
CA ARG A 49 -29.88 5.15 4.89
C ARG A 49 -29.80 5.36 6.41
N GLU A 50 -30.84 5.89 7.05
CA GLU A 50 -30.88 6.01 8.51
C GLU A 50 -30.83 4.65 9.21
N LEU A 51 -31.46 3.63 8.64
CA LEU A 51 -31.35 2.26 9.16
C LEU A 51 -29.93 1.71 9.02
N MET A 52 -29.26 1.96 7.88
CA MET A 52 -27.86 1.59 7.67
C MET A 52 -26.95 2.27 8.72
N ARG A 53 -27.14 3.57 8.96
CA ARG A 53 -26.41 4.34 9.97
C ARG A 53 -26.52 3.75 11.38
N LYS A 54 -27.67 3.16 11.74
CA LYS A 54 -27.82 2.49 13.05
C LYS A 54 -26.91 1.26 13.20
N PHE A 55 -26.73 0.48 12.14
CA PHE A 55 -25.77 -0.63 12.17
C PHE A 55 -24.34 -0.10 12.30
N LEU A 56 -23.99 0.88 11.48
CA LEU A 56 -22.62 1.45 11.42
C LEU A 56 -22.23 2.18 12.70
N ALA A 57 -23.17 2.85 13.37
CA ALA A 57 -22.93 3.54 14.64
C ALA A 57 -22.58 2.58 15.79
N ASP A 58 -22.98 1.31 15.69
CA ASP A 58 -22.68 0.25 16.67
C ASP A 58 -21.42 -0.56 16.29
N MET A 59 -20.79 -0.22 15.16
CA MET A 59 -19.53 -0.80 14.69
C MET A 59 -18.37 0.14 15.04
N GLN A 60 -17.18 -0.41 15.27
CA GLN A 60 -16.01 0.37 15.68
C GLN A 60 -15.06 0.62 14.50
N ALA A 61 -14.80 1.89 14.19
CA ALA A 61 -13.75 2.31 13.26
C ALA A 61 -12.40 1.67 13.63
N GLY A 62 -11.67 1.17 12.64
CA GLY A 62 -10.41 0.46 12.84
C GLY A 62 -10.53 -0.99 13.34
N LYS A 63 -11.74 -1.48 13.60
CA LYS A 63 -11.99 -2.89 13.94
C LYS A 63 -13.05 -3.55 13.08
N ALA A 64 -13.74 -2.78 12.25
CA ALA A 64 -14.87 -3.24 11.50
C ALA A 64 -14.75 -2.93 10.00
N ILE A 65 -15.27 -3.83 9.18
CA ILE A 65 -15.34 -3.70 7.72
C ILE A 65 -16.73 -4.10 7.21
N ILE A 66 -17.02 -3.71 5.98
CA ILE A 66 -18.18 -4.18 5.24
C ILE A 66 -17.72 -5.07 4.10
N LEU A 67 -18.34 -6.24 3.94
CA LEU A 67 -18.18 -7.07 2.75
C LEU A 67 -19.46 -6.98 1.90
N GLY A 68 -19.30 -6.86 0.58
CA GLY A 68 -20.42 -6.86 -0.35
C GLY A 68 -20.49 -5.58 -1.17
N TRP A 69 -21.70 -5.09 -1.45
CA TRP A 69 -21.89 -3.91 -2.28
C TRP A 69 -23.16 -3.15 -1.90
N TYR A 70 -23.50 -2.11 -2.66
CA TYR A 70 -24.66 -1.26 -2.43
C TYR A 70 -25.55 -1.16 -3.67
N THR A 71 -26.75 -0.62 -3.49
CA THR A 71 -27.64 -0.25 -4.60
C THR A 71 -27.03 0.81 -5.52
N SER A 72 -26.14 1.64 -4.96
CA SER A 72 -25.40 2.67 -5.67
C SER A 72 -24.10 2.99 -4.92
N GLU A 73 -22.99 3.07 -5.66
CA GLU A 73 -21.63 3.17 -5.14
C GLU A 73 -21.46 4.36 -4.20
N ARG A 74 -21.67 5.60 -4.68
CA ARG A 74 -21.39 6.79 -3.88
C ARG A 74 -22.31 6.86 -2.68
N SER A 75 -23.61 6.58 -2.83
CA SER A 75 -24.55 6.58 -1.70
C SER A 75 -24.14 5.63 -0.57
N GLY A 76 -23.67 4.42 -0.90
CA GLY A 76 -23.27 3.43 0.09
C GLY A 76 -21.92 3.71 0.71
N ILE A 77 -20.91 4.00 -0.12
CA ILE A 77 -19.55 4.28 0.35
C ILE A 77 -19.50 5.53 1.21
N THR A 78 -20.19 6.62 0.84
CA THR A 78 -20.28 7.83 1.70
C THR A 78 -20.92 7.51 3.05
N THR A 79 -22.04 6.79 3.05
CA THR A 79 -22.75 6.40 4.29
C THR A 79 -21.85 5.58 5.22
N ALA A 80 -21.07 4.62 4.70
CA ALA A 80 -20.09 3.87 5.49
C ALA A 80 -18.92 4.73 5.96
N SER A 81 -18.46 5.66 5.11
CA SER A 81 -17.31 6.52 5.38
C SER A 81 -17.56 7.49 6.53
N GLU A 82 -18.80 7.90 6.76
CA GLU A 82 -19.20 8.68 7.95
C GLU A 82 -18.72 8.04 9.27
N PHE A 83 -18.61 6.71 9.29
CA PHE A 83 -18.24 5.93 10.48
C PHE A 83 -16.79 5.44 10.46
N GLY A 84 -15.98 5.84 9.47
CA GLY A 84 -14.61 5.34 9.30
C GLY A 84 -14.56 3.84 9.03
N ILE A 85 -15.59 3.29 8.39
CA ILE A 85 -15.70 1.87 8.06
C ILE A 85 -15.52 1.69 6.55
N GLY A 86 -14.48 0.94 6.18
CA GLY A 86 -14.19 0.62 4.78
C GLY A 86 -15.09 -0.49 4.24
N THR A 87 -15.45 -0.41 2.97
CA THR A 87 -16.15 -1.48 2.25
C THR A 87 -15.20 -2.24 1.33
N ILE A 88 -15.18 -3.57 1.39
CA ILE A 88 -14.50 -4.40 0.41
C ILE A 88 -15.55 -4.95 -0.58
N PRO A 89 -15.48 -4.59 -1.87
CA PRO A 89 -16.40 -5.11 -2.88
C PRO A 89 -16.28 -6.64 -2.99
N ALA A 90 -17.32 -7.34 -2.53
CA ALA A 90 -17.29 -8.80 -2.38
C ALA A 90 -18.61 -9.49 -2.74
N ASP A 91 -19.56 -8.76 -3.33
CA ASP A 91 -20.90 -9.28 -3.59
C ASP A 91 -20.96 -10.39 -4.64
N HIS A 92 -19.90 -10.53 -5.43
CA HIS A 92 -19.68 -11.65 -6.35
C HIS A 92 -18.46 -12.50 -6.00
N TYR A 93 -17.88 -12.36 -4.80
CA TYR A 93 -16.77 -13.19 -4.34
C TYR A 93 -17.26 -14.56 -3.87
N ASN A 94 -16.65 -15.63 -4.36
CA ASN A 94 -17.09 -17.00 -4.10
C ASN A 94 -16.16 -17.74 -3.15
N SER A 95 -16.73 -18.69 -2.41
CA SER A 95 -15.98 -19.68 -1.61
C SER A 95 -15.03 -19.03 -0.60
N SER A 96 -15.49 -17.94 0.00
CA SER A 96 -14.69 -17.10 0.88
C SER A 96 -14.13 -17.83 2.09
N THR A 97 -14.90 -18.72 2.72
CA THR A 97 -14.41 -19.52 3.86
C THR A 97 -13.36 -20.56 3.43
N MET A 98 -13.48 -21.09 2.21
CA MET A 98 -12.49 -22.01 1.65
C MET A 98 -11.17 -21.30 1.35
N PHE A 99 -11.22 -20.13 0.70
CA PHE A 99 -10.01 -19.34 0.41
C PHE A 99 -9.37 -18.77 1.67
N ALA A 100 -10.17 -18.34 2.65
CA ALA A 100 -9.68 -17.86 3.93
C ALA A 100 -9.09 -18.98 4.80
N GLY A 101 -9.46 -20.25 4.56
CA GLY A 101 -8.98 -21.40 5.32
C GLY A 101 -7.60 -21.93 4.91
N THR A 102 -6.89 -21.28 3.98
CA THR A 102 -5.55 -21.71 3.54
C THR A 102 -4.44 -21.16 4.44
N ASP A 103 -3.16 -21.38 4.08
CA ASP A 103 -2.02 -20.74 4.76
C ASP A 103 -2.06 -19.21 4.58
N HIS A 104 -1.87 -18.47 5.67
CA HIS A 104 -1.90 -16.99 5.71
C HIS A 104 -0.51 -16.35 5.54
N ARG A 105 0.56 -17.15 5.41
CA ARG A 105 1.89 -16.62 5.11
C ARG A 105 1.91 -16.01 3.70
N ILE A 106 2.22 -14.71 3.63
CA ILE A 106 2.27 -13.95 2.38
C ILE A 106 3.70 -13.91 1.84
N ALA A 107 3.89 -14.37 0.61
CA ALA A 107 5.17 -14.36 -0.10
C ALA A 107 5.39 -13.01 -0.78
N ILE A 108 5.64 -11.96 0.02
CA ILE A 108 5.85 -10.60 -0.48
C ILE A 108 7.04 -10.59 -1.46
N PRO A 109 6.91 -10.06 -2.69
CA PRO A 109 7.99 -10.07 -3.67
C PRO A 109 9.11 -9.11 -3.26
N THR A 110 10.34 -9.39 -3.70
CA THR A 110 11.46 -8.46 -3.54
C THR A 110 11.21 -7.16 -4.33
N VAL A 111 11.70 -6.06 -3.79
CA VAL A 111 11.55 -4.73 -4.37
C VAL A 111 12.84 -4.38 -5.15
N PRO A 112 12.76 -4.14 -6.47
CA PRO A 112 13.94 -3.73 -7.23
C PRO A 112 14.42 -2.35 -6.78
N LYS A 113 15.73 -2.11 -6.88
CA LYS A 113 16.32 -0.80 -6.63
C LYS A 113 15.73 0.24 -7.60
N LYS A 114 15.55 1.48 -7.12
CA LYS A 114 15.07 2.59 -7.95
C LYS A 114 16.16 3.00 -8.96
N PRO A 115 15.80 3.58 -10.13
CA PRO A 115 16.78 4.26 -10.97
C PRO A 115 17.38 5.48 -10.25
N PRO A 116 18.55 5.98 -10.69
CA PRO A 116 19.08 7.25 -10.18
C PRO A 116 18.12 8.40 -10.46
N LEU A 117 18.13 9.40 -9.57
CA LEU A 117 17.40 10.64 -9.78
C LEU A 117 18.13 11.49 -10.83
N GLU A 118 17.40 11.88 -11.86
CA GLU A 118 17.82 12.74 -12.95
C GLU A 118 16.78 13.84 -13.16
N ASN A 119 17.14 14.88 -13.92
CA ASN A 119 16.19 15.90 -14.34
C ASN A 119 15.33 15.42 -15.52
N ASN A 120 14.42 14.49 -15.23
CA ASN A 120 13.51 13.85 -16.20
C ASN A 120 12.05 14.02 -15.79
N ILE A 121 11.14 13.64 -16.70
CA ILE A 121 9.72 13.46 -16.40
C ILE A 121 9.50 12.02 -15.93
N TYR A 122 9.14 11.83 -14.66
CA TYR A 122 8.80 10.53 -14.09
C TYR A 122 7.29 10.28 -14.17
N VAL A 123 6.91 9.17 -14.80
CA VAL A 123 5.51 8.81 -15.03
C VAL A 123 5.17 7.48 -14.35
N ALA A 124 4.15 7.48 -13.50
CA ALA A 124 3.57 6.27 -12.92
C ALA A 124 2.15 6.04 -13.46
N VAL A 125 1.91 4.86 -14.04
CA VAL A 125 0.58 4.46 -14.54
C VAL A 125 0.00 3.38 -13.63
N PHE A 126 -1.10 3.71 -12.95
CA PHE A 126 -1.85 2.84 -12.04
C PHE A 126 -2.98 2.12 -12.77
N ILE A 127 -3.10 0.81 -12.58
CA ILE A 127 -4.17 -0.03 -13.11
C ILE A 127 -5.25 -0.16 -12.04
N SER A 128 -6.48 0.20 -12.39
CA SER A 128 -7.61 0.36 -11.46
C SER A 128 -8.26 -0.94 -10.96
N ASP A 129 -9.21 -0.77 -10.04
CA ASP A 129 -10.22 -1.76 -9.58
C ASP A 129 -9.73 -2.92 -8.70
N GLY A 130 -8.50 -2.86 -8.19
CA GLY A 130 -7.93 -3.91 -7.35
C GLY A 130 -8.45 -3.99 -5.91
N ASP A 131 -9.12 -2.96 -5.41
CA ASP A 131 -9.88 -3.00 -4.14
C ASP A 131 -11.00 -4.04 -4.19
N ASN A 132 -11.52 -4.31 -5.39
CA ASN A 132 -12.57 -5.27 -5.62
C ASN A 132 -12.04 -6.72 -5.61
N ILE A 133 -12.19 -7.41 -4.49
CA ILE A 133 -11.67 -8.79 -4.35
C ILE A 133 -12.32 -9.78 -5.31
N GLN A 134 -13.53 -9.53 -5.81
CA GLN A 134 -14.13 -10.39 -6.83
C GLN A 134 -13.55 -10.15 -8.23
N TYR A 135 -13.09 -8.94 -8.52
CA TYR A 135 -12.27 -8.65 -9.70
C TYR A 135 -10.92 -9.39 -9.57
N VAL A 136 -10.26 -9.26 -8.42
CA VAL A 136 -8.97 -9.92 -8.15
C VAL A 136 -9.07 -11.45 -8.24
N GLN A 137 -10.15 -12.06 -7.71
CA GLN A 137 -10.39 -13.50 -7.82
C GLN A 137 -10.59 -13.98 -9.28
N ARG A 138 -11.05 -13.11 -10.18
CA ARG A 138 -11.59 -13.53 -11.49
C ARG A 138 -10.98 -12.79 -12.67
N ALA A 139 -11.47 -11.58 -12.91
CA ALA A 139 -11.16 -10.84 -14.13
C ALA A 139 -9.69 -10.44 -14.15
N MET A 140 -9.13 -10.01 -13.01
CA MET A 140 -7.70 -9.73 -12.88
C MET A 140 -6.87 -10.95 -13.25
N ARG A 141 -7.18 -12.14 -12.72
CA ARG A 141 -6.43 -13.39 -13.03
C ARG A 141 -6.41 -13.67 -14.53
N ARG A 142 -7.55 -13.53 -15.20
CA ARG A 142 -7.65 -13.73 -16.66
C ARG A 142 -6.91 -12.66 -17.47
N ILE A 143 -6.81 -11.44 -16.95
CA ILE A 143 -6.05 -10.35 -17.59
C ILE A 143 -4.56 -10.57 -17.37
N TRP A 144 -4.17 -10.92 -16.14
CA TRP A 144 -2.82 -11.26 -15.72
C TRP A 144 -2.22 -12.38 -16.58
N ASP A 145 -2.96 -13.49 -16.74
CA ASP A 145 -2.56 -14.61 -17.59
C ASP A 145 -2.38 -14.20 -19.05
N ARG A 146 -3.34 -13.45 -19.60
CA ARG A 146 -3.28 -12.97 -20.99
C ARG A 146 -2.19 -11.94 -21.22
N ALA A 147 -1.74 -11.28 -20.15
CA ALA A 147 -0.67 -10.29 -20.19
C ALA A 147 0.71 -10.91 -19.97
N ALA A 148 0.87 -12.23 -19.87
CA ALA A 148 2.14 -12.89 -19.58
C ALA A 148 3.30 -12.38 -20.46
N ASP A 149 3.08 -12.22 -21.76
CA ASP A 149 4.12 -11.74 -22.71
C ASP A 149 4.37 -10.23 -22.63
N SER A 150 3.48 -9.47 -21.99
CA SER A 150 3.56 -8.02 -21.83
C SER A 150 4.13 -7.59 -20.47
N ARG A 151 3.86 -8.37 -19.40
CA ARG A 151 4.42 -8.12 -18.06
C ARG A 151 5.95 -8.23 -18.12
N GLY A 152 6.64 -7.49 -17.24
CA GLY A 152 8.11 -7.46 -17.21
C GLY A 152 8.76 -6.53 -18.24
N ARG A 153 8.03 -6.00 -19.23
CA ARG A 153 8.59 -5.09 -20.25
C ARG A 153 8.67 -3.64 -19.79
N VAL A 154 7.66 -3.19 -19.06
CA VAL A 154 7.53 -1.82 -18.53
C VAL A 154 6.92 -1.89 -17.14
N PRO A 155 7.09 -0.88 -16.27
CA PRO A 155 6.44 -0.85 -14.97
C PRO A 155 4.91 -0.89 -15.10
N LEU A 156 4.29 -1.81 -14.36
CA LEU A 156 2.83 -1.94 -14.26
C LEU A 156 2.45 -1.86 -12.78
N ASN A 157 1.68 -0.83 -12.40
CA ASN A 157 1.29 -0.59 -11.01
C ASN A 157 -0.14 -1.10 -10.78
N TRP A 158 -0.25 -2.32 -10.31
CA TRP A 158 -1.53 -3.02 -10.10
C TRP A 158 -2.13 -2.62 -8.76
N THR A 159 -3.33 -2.04 -8.75
CA THR A 159 -4.09 -1.97 -7.51
C THR A 159 -4.46 -3.39 -7.05
N ILE A 160 -4.51 -3.62 -5.73
CA ILE A 160 -4.93 -4.88 -5.11
C ILE A 160 -5.43 -4.62 -3.68
N ALA A 161 -6.40 -5.40 -3.21
CA ALA A 161 -6.98 -5.25 -1.88
C ALA A 161 -6.07 -5.87 -0.81
N PRO A 162 -5.61 -5.09 0.20
CA PRO A 162 -4.78 -5.65 1.27
C PRO A 162 -5.55 -6.65 2.14
N GLY A 163 -6.89 -6.60 2.18
CA GLY A 163 -7.71 -7.59 2.89
C GLY A 163 -7.60 -9.03 2.36
N LEU A 164 -6.99 -9.24 1.18
CA LEU A 164 -6.72 -10.58 0.66
C LEU A 164 -5.80 -11.41 1.56
N VAL A 165 -5.01 -10.78 2.44
CA VAL A 165 -4.18 -11.52 3.41
C VAL A 165 -4.99 -12.46 4.30
N ASP A 166 -6.27 -12.14 4.56
CA ASP A 166 -7.16 -12.98 5.35
C ASP A 166 -8.19 -13.71 4.49
N ILE A 167 -8.85 -13.01 3.56
CA ILE A 167 -10.00 -13.58 2.83
C ILE A 167 -9.60 -14.42 1.60
N GLY A 168 -8.36 -14.31 1.15
CA GLY A 168 -7.82 -15.06 0.03
C GLY A 168 -6.30 -15.02 -0.07
N PRO A 169 -5.54 -15.47 0.95
CA PRO A 169 -4.09 -15.37 0.95
C PRO A 169 -3.46 -16.16 -0.19
N GLY A 170 -4.02 -17.31 -0.55
CA GLY A 170 -3.59 -18.07 -1.74
C GLY A 170 -3.79 -17.31 -3.06
N ILE A 171 -4.81 -16.44 -3.15
CA ILE A 171 -5.03 -15.58 -4.32
C ILE A 171 -3.95 -14.49 -4.37
N LEU A 172 -3.64 -13.86 -3.24
CA LEU A 172 -2.58 -12.85 -3.17
C LEU A 172 -1.21 -13.44 -3.53
N ASN A 173 -0.88 -14.59 -2.93
CA ASN A 173 0.36 -15.31 -3.21
C ASN A 173 0.50 -15.75 -4.66
N TYR A 174 -0.61 -16.12 -5.30
CA TYR A 174 -0.58 -16.43 -6.74
C TYR A 174 -0.06 -15.23 -7.55
N TYR A 175 -0.50 -14.00 -7.27
CA TYR A 175 0.02 -12.83 -7.97
C TYR A 175 1.47 -12.53 -7.60
N TYR A 176 1.82 -12.60 -6.32
CA TYR A 176 3.17 -12.27 -5.86
C TYR A 176 4.23 -13.24 -6.39
N GLN A 177 3.96 -14.55 -6.35
CA GLN A 177 4.89 -15.57 -6.82
C GLN A 177 5.06 -15.57 -8.35
N ASN A 178 4.12 -14.98 -9.09
CA ASN A 178 4.17 -14.87 -10.55
C ASN A 178 4.52 -13.44 -11.02
N ALA A 179 4.86 -12.54 -10.10
CA ALA A 179 5.21 -11.15 -10.40
C ALA A 179 6.59 -11.08 -11.08
N THR A 180 6.72 -10.15 -12.03
CA THR A 180 8.03 -9.76 -12.56
C THR A 180 8.60 -8.60 -11.73
N ALA A 181 9.88 -8.27 -11.91
CA ALA A 181 10.46 -7.08 -11.30
C ALA A 181 9.76 -5.77 -11.70
N GLN A 182 8.99 -5.75 -12.81
CA GLN A 182 8.24 -4.57 -13.25
C GLN A 182 6.80 -4.54 -12.76
N ASP A 183 6.31 -5.59 -12.10
CA ASP A 183 4.98 -5.59 -11.49
C ASP A 183 5.09 -5.01 -10.07
N CYS A 184 4.47 -3.85 -9.86
CA CYS A 184 4.35 -3.20 -8.56
C CYS A 184 2.91 -3.33 -8.07
N PHE A 185 2.70 -3.74 -6.82
CA PHE A 185 1.37 -3.82 -6.22
C PHE A 185 1.12 -2.62 -5.31
N VAL A 186 -0.06 -2.04 -5.44
CA VAL A 186 -0.51 -0.83 -4.76
C VAL A 186 -1.83 -1.15 -4.07
N ALA A 187 -2.07 -0.61 -2.88
CA ALA A 187 -3.39 -0.76 -2.27
C ALA A 187 -4.45 -0.06 -3.12
N GLY A 188 -5.51 -0.79 -3.47
CA GLY A 188 -6.69 -0.18 -4.08
C GLY A 188 -7.36 0.86 -3.16
N PRO A 189 -8.31 1.63 -3.71
CA PRO A 189 -9.02 2.65 -2.95
C PRO A 189 -9.68 2.08 -1.69
N SER A 190 -9.52 2.61 -0.48
CA SER A 190 -8.60 3.70 -0.07
C SER A 190 -7.62 3.23 1.01
N GLY A 191 -7.20 1.97 0.95
CA GLY A 191 -6.53 1.28 2.06
C GLY A 191 -7.16 -0.09 2.36
N MET A 192 -7.49 -0.36 3.64
CA MET A 192 -8.08 -1.66 4.04
C MET A 192 -9.47 -1.92 3.43
N GLY A 193 -10.15 -0.88 2.97
CA GLY A 193 -11.38 -1.01 2.21
C GLY A 193 -11.73 0.32 1.59
N TYR A 194 -12.63 0.31 0.64
CA TYR A 194 -13.10 1.50 -0.03
C TYR A 194 -13.73 2.47 0.97
N LEU A 195 -13.07 3.62 1.14
CA LEU A 195 -13.47 4.77 1.94
C LEU A 195 -13.44 6.02 1.06
N MET A 196 -14.44 6.89 1.18
CA MET A 196 -14.52 8.18 0.48
C MET A 196 -14.76 9.30 1.49
N PRO A 197 -13.69 9.85 2.11
CA PRO A 197 -13.82 10.92 3.10
C PRO A 197 -14.47 12.18 2.52
N ILE A 198 -14.10 12.57 1.31
CA ILE A 198 -14.70 13.68 0.55
C ILE A 198 -15.27 13.15 -0.75
N ASN A 199 -16.53 13.48 -1.02
CA ASN A 199 -17.21 13.19 -2.28
C ASN A 199 -17.22 14.45 -3.17
N THR A 200 -16.65 14.38 -4.38
CA THR A 200 -16.64 15.51 -5.32
C THR A 200 -17.74 15.45 -6.38
N LEU A 201 -18.49 14.34 -6.45
CA LEU A 201 -19.57 14.13 -7.41
C LEU A 201 -20.90 13.83 -6.72
N ALA A 202 -21.90 14.68 -6.98
CA ALA A 202 -23.23 14.50 -6.42
C ALA A 202 -23.92 13.26 -7.00
N GLU A 203 -24.49 12.45 -6.11
CA GLU A 203 -25.39 11.35 -6.43
C GLU A 203 -26.58 11.39 -5.45
N LEU A 204 -27.71 10.79 -5.82
CA LEU A 204 -28.84 10.68 -4.89
C LEU A 204 -28.38 9.96 -3.61
N GLY A 205 -28.52 10.62 -2.46
CA GLY A 205 -28.08 10.10 -1.17
C GLY A 205 -26.58 10.24 -0.86
N ALA A 206 -25.80 10.84 -1.76
CA ALA A 206 -24.40 11.23 -1.52
C ALA A 206 -24.19 12.66 -2.04
N PRO A 207 -24.50 13.70 -1.24
CA PRO A 207 -24.18 15.09 -1.61
C PRO A 207 -22.67 15.30 -1.72
N ILE A 208 -22.25 16.37 -2.39
CA ILE A 208 -20.83 16.78 -2.43
C ILE A 208 -20.43 17.29 -1.04
N GLY A 209 -19.25 16.89 -0.57
CA GLY A 209 -18.68 17.39 0.68
C GLY A 209 -17.90 16.34 1.46
N SER A 210 -17.46 16.74 2.66
CA SER A 210 -16.83 15.83 3.63
C SER A 210 -17.89 15.01 4.35
N HIS A 211 -17.73 13.69 4.36
CA HIS A 211 -18.64 12.76 5.02
C HIS A 211 -18.05 12.17 6.29
N LEU A 212 -16.73 11.95 6.31
CA LEU A 212 -16.00 11.69 7.53
C LEU A 212 -15.66 13.05 8.17
N THR A 213 -16.05 13.26 9.43
CA THR A 213 -15.82 14.54 10.15
C THR A 213 -15.16 14.35 11.51
N GLU A 214 -15.06 13.10 11.99
CA GLU A 214 -14.49 12.77 13.29
C GLU A 214 -13.09 12.17 13.11
N ASP A 215 -12.06 12.92 13.53
CA ASP A 215 -10.65 12.54 13.38
C ASP A 215 -10.32 11.17 13.98
N HIS A 216 -10.93 10.80 15.12
CA HIS A 216 -10.68 9.50 15.76
C HIS A 216 -11.15 8.32 14.90
N ARG A 217 -12.19 8.51 14.08
CA ARG A 217 -12.65 7.48 13.13
C ARG A 217 -11.68 7.35 11.96
N MET A 218 -11.14 8.48 11.49
CA MET A 218 -10.07 8.47 10.48
C MET A 218 -8.80 7.79 11.01
N SER A 219 -8.39 8.09 12.24
CA SER A 219 -7.24 7.45 12.90
C SER A 219 -7.46 5.94 13.03
N GLY A 220 -8.63 5.49 13.52
CA GLY A 220 -8.95 4.06 13.58
C GLY A 220 -8.88 3.38 12.21
N TYR A 221 -9.48 3.97 11.17
CA TYR A 221 -9.40 3.44 9.81
C TYR A 221 -7.95 3.37 9.28
N ALA A 222 -7.15 4.41 9.52
CA ALA A 222 -5.76 4.46 9.07
C ALA A 222 -4.88 3.45 9.81
N GLN A 223 -5.10 3.22 11.11
CA GLN A 223 -4.42 2.18 11.89
C GLN A 223 -4.67 0.79 11.32
N LEU A 224 -5.96 0.46 11.08
CA LEU A 224 -6.32 -0.81 10.45
C LEU A 224 -5.70 -0.94 9.06
N THR A 225 -5.71 0.15 8.29
CA THR A 225 -5.05 0.19 6.99
C THR A 225 -3.57 -0.11 7.10
N ASN A 226 -2.83 0.57 7.98
CA ASN A 226 -1.40 0.32 8.20
C ASN A 226 -1.11 -1.15 8.55
N THR A 227 -1.91 -1.76 9.44
CA THR A 227 -1.76 -3.19 9.78
C THR A 227 -1.82 -4.07 8.54
N TYR A 228 -2.82 -3.86 7.68
CA TYR A 228 -3.02 -4.70 6.50
C TYR A 228 -2.07 -4.36 5.35
N LEU A 229 -1.68 -3.10 5.19
CA LEU A 229 -0.61 -2.71 4.26
C LEU A 229 0.72 -3.40 4.62
N GLN A 230 1.05 -3.47 5.91
CA GLN A 230 2.26 -4.16 6.36
C GLN A 230 2.18 -5.68 6.13
N ARG A 231 1.05 -6.31 6.47
CA ARG A 231 0.84 -7.76 6.23
C ARG A 231 0.86 -8.12 4.75
N ALA A 232 0.36 -7.23 3.89
CA ALA A 232 0.36 -7.41 2.44
C ALA A 232 1.68 -6.96 1.76
N GLY A 233 2.56 -6.22 2.45
CA GLY A 233 3.75 -5.64 1.82
C GLY A 233 3.46 -4.48 0.87
N LEU A 234 2.31 -3.82 0.98
CA LEU A 234 1.93 -2.70 0.13
C LEU A 234 2.47 -1.38 0.70
N ARG A 235 3.27 -0.67 -0.09
CA ARG A 235 3.94 0.59 0.32
C ARG A 235 3.32 1.84 -0.32
N VAL A 236 2.34 1.69 -1.20
CA VAL A 236 1.62 2.78 -1.86
C VAL A 236 0.12 2.48 -1.80
N ALA A 237 -0.71 3.52 -1.71
CA ALA A 237 -2.17 3.42 -1.77
C ALA A 237 -2.76 4.34 -2.82
N THR A 238 -3.90 3.99 -3.39
CA THR A 238 -4.76 4.96 -4.07
C THR A 238 -5.88 5.36 -3.13
N ILE A 239 -6.30 6.62 -3.17
CA ILE A 239 -7.46 7.12 -2.44
C ILE A 239 -8.56 7.42 -3.45
N TRP A 240 -9.78 6.99 -3.14
CA TRP A 240 -10.93 7.33 -3.94
C TRP A 240 -11.41 8.74 -3.67
N ASP A 241 -11.54 9.50 -4.76
CA ASP A 241 -11.88 10.92 -4.74
C ASP A 241 -10.85 11.69 -3.90
N ASP A 242 -11.25 12.44 -2.87
CA ASP A 242 -10.33 13.29 -2.11
C ASP A 242 -10.37 13.05 -0.59
N MET A 243 -9.38 13.61 0.09
CA MET A 243 -9.19 13.58 1.53
C MET A 243 -8.72 14.95 2.02
N ALA A 244 -9.37 15.50 3.05
CA ALA A 244 -8.97 16.77 3.67
C ALA A 244 -7.54 16.70 4.21
N LEU A 245 -6.83 17.83 4.25
CA LEU A 245 -5.45 17.91 4.75
C LEU A 245 -5.29 17.32 6.16
N ALA A 246 -6.23 17.60 7.07
CA ALA A 246 -6.22 17.02 8.42
C ALA A 246 -6.27 15.48 8.41
N HIS A 247 -7.11 14.89 7.55
CA HIS A 247 -7.18 13.43 7.40
C HIS A 247 -5.95 12.86 6.69
N ARG A 248 -5.36 13.57 5.72
CA ARG A 248 -4.10 13.17 5.10
C ARG A 248 -2.96 13.14 6.13
N ALA A 249 -2.92 14.10 7.05
CA ALA A 249 -1.97 14.14 8.15
C ALA A 249 -2.15 12.96 9.10
N ILE A 250 -3.39 12.64 9.50
CA ILE A 250 -3.70 11.45 10.30
C ILE A 250 -3.27 10.18 9.56
N TYR A 251 -3.60 10.06 8.28
CA TYR A 251 -3.25 8.91 7.48
C TYR A 251 -1.72 8.74 7.36
N ALA A 252 -0.97 9.82 7.15
CA ALA A 252 0.49 9.79 7.10
C ALA A 252 1.14 9.44 8.45
N GLN A 253 0.52 9.86 9.56
CA GLN A 253 0.96 9.55 10.91
C GLN A 253 0.73 8.07 11.26
N GLU A 254 -0.45 7.53 10.96
CA GLU A 254 -0.81 6.15 11.31
C GLU A 254 -0.22 5.13 10.32
N CYS A 255 -0.07 5.48 9.03
CA CYS A 255 0.50 4.64 7.98
C CYS A 255 1.99 4.93 7.75
N ARG A 256 2.83 4.75 8.78
CA ARG A 256 4.27 5.07 8.71
C ARG A 256 5.06 4.30 7.65
N SER A 257 4.60 3.12 7.22
CA SER A 257 5.23 2.34 6.15
C SER A 257 4.87 2.80 4.75
N LEU A 258 3.97 3.77 4.59
CA LEU A 258 3.52 4.24 3.28
C LEU A 258 4.53 5.21 2.66
N TYR A 259 4.97 4.97 1.42
CA TYR A 259 5.81 5.88 0.65
C TYR A 259 4.98 7.05 0.09
N GLY A 260 3.76 6.78 -0.34
CA GLY A 260 2.83 7.82 -0.78
C GLY A 260 1.45 7.27 -1.11
N ALA A 261 0.54 8.18 -1.43
CA ALA A 261 -0.79 7.86 -1.90
C ALA A 261 -1.19 8.72 -3.09
N THR A 262 -2.10 8.23 -3.93
CA THR A 262 -2.74 9.08 -4.95
C THR A 262 -4.11 9.56 -4.47
N VAL A 263 -4.56 10.71 -4.97
CA VAL A 263 -5.94 11.22 -4.82
C VAL A 263 -6.53 11.51 -6.20
N GLN A 264 -7.85 11.45 -6.31
CA GLN A 264 -8.60 11.56 -7.56
C GLN A 264 -9.43 12.84 -7.59
N ASN A 265 -9.59 13.42 -8.78
CA ASN A 265 -10.46 14.56 -9.00
C ASN A 265 -11.41 14.29 -10.16
N PHE A 266 -12.59 13.76 -9.88
CA PHE A 266 -13.55 13.35 -10.92
C PHE A 266 -14.29 14.51 -11.59
N LYS A 267 -14.29 15.70 -10.99
CA LYS A 267 -15.07 16.85 -11.48
C LYS A 267 -14.23 18.12 -11.65
N ASP A 268 -12.91 17.97 -11.73
CA ASP A 268 -11.97 19.09 -11.80
C ASP A 268 -12.22 20.13 -10.68
N VAL A 269 -12.58 19.65 -9.48
CA VAL A 269 -12.75 20.47 -8.27
C VAL A 269 -11.41 21.17 -7.96
N PRO A 270 -11.34 22.51 -7.96
CA PRO A 270 -10.08 23.23 -7.83
C PRO A 270 -9.32 22.95 -6.52
N GLU A 271 -10.05 22.63 -5.46
CA GLU A 271 -9.52 22.38 -4.12
C GLU A 271 -8.74 21.06 -4.03
N VAL A 272 -8.96 20.11 -4.96
CA VAL A 272 -8.18 18.87 -4.99
C VAL A 272 -6.78 19.19 -5.50
N ALA A 273 -5.81 19.03 -4.61
CA ALA A 273 -4.40 19.30 -4.86
C ALA A 273 -3.50 18.23 -4.25
N SER A 274 -2.28 18.12 -4.77
CA SER A 274 -1.23 17.32 -4.15
C SER A 274 -0.77 17.98 -2.85
N SER A 275 -0.34 17.19 -1.87
CA SER A 275 0.24 17.70 -0.62
C SER A 275 1.32 16.77 -0.08
N VAL A 276 2.15 17.28 0.84
CA VAL A 276 3.13 16.49 1.58
C VAL A 276 2.78 16.59 3.05
N GLU A 277 2.45 15.46 3.65
CA GLU A 277 2.09 15.37 5.06
C GLU A 277 3.19 14.69 5.88
N ALA A 278 3.26 15.03 7.17
CA ALA A 278 4.27 14.53 8.10
C ALA A 278 5.72 14.68 7.57
N LYS A 279 5.96 15.71 6.72
CA LYS A 279 7.25 15.98 6.05
C LYS A 279 7.84 14.77 5.31
N ARG A 280 6.99 13.88 4.80
CA ARG A 280 7.44 12.60 4.22
C ARG A 280 6.47 12.00 3.21
N THR A 281 5.18 12.00 3.51
CA THR A 281 4.20 11.25 2.71
C THR A 281 3.56 12.16 1.69
N ARG A 282 3.86 11.92 0.42
CA ARG A 282 3.23 12.61 -0.70
C ARG A 282 1.85 12.04 -0.99
N PHE A 283 0.85 12.91 -1.01
CA PHE A 283 -0.46 12.67 -1.59
C PHE A 283 -0.48 13.29 -2.98
N GLU A 284 -0.39 12.47 -4.02
CA GLU A 284 -0.28 12.91 -5.41
C GLU A 284 -1.66 12.99 -6.06
N LYS A 285 -2.03 14.16 -6.57
CA LYS A 285 -3.21 14.28 -7.43
C LYS A 285 -2.93 13.62 -8.77
N LEU A 286 -3.78 12.67 -9.15
CA LEU A 286 -3.73 12.08 -10.48
C LEU A 286 -4.02 13.14 -11.54
N VAL A 287 -3.16 13.19 -12.56
CA VAL A 287 -3.34 14.08 -13.73
C VAL A 287 -4.62 13.70 -14.48
N VAL A 288 -4.85 12.39 -14.63
CA VAL A 288 -6.12 11.84 -15.08
C VAL A 288 -6.50 10.69 -14.14
N PRO A 289 -7.65 10.75 -13.45
CA PRO A 289 -8.06 9.72 -12.49
C PRO A 289 -8.51 8.42 -13.17
N TYR A 290 -9.09 8.49 -14.37
CA TYR A 290 -9.53 7.30 -15.12
C TYR A 290 -9.38 7.53 -16.63
N ALA A 291 -8.19 7.27 -17.17
CA ALA A 291 -7.96 7.28 -18.61
C ALA A 291 -8.56 6.01 -19.25
N GLY A 292 -9.58 6.19 -20.09
CA GLY A 292 -10.28 5.08 -20.76
C GLY A 292 -9.66 4.61 -22.09
N SER A 293 -8.77 5.40 -22.68
CA SER A 293 -8.18 5.15 -24.00
C SER A 293 -6.73 5.58 -24.11
N TYR A 294 -6.02 5.00 -25.09
CA TYR A 294 -4.65 5.38 -25.43
C TYR A 294 -4.57 6.87 -25.77
N GLU A 295 -5.47 7.33 -26.63
CA GLU A 295 -5.49 8.70 -27.14
C GLU A 295 -5.70 9.72 -26.01
N HIS A 296 -6.53 9.40 -25.03
CA HIS A 296 -6.74 10.28 -23.88
C HIS A 296 -5.46 10.42 -23.05
N LEU A 297 -4.82 9.30 -22.72
CA LEU A 297 -3.59 9.30 -21.93
C LEU A 297 -2.45 9.99 -22.68
N HIS A 298 -2.28 9.68 -23.96
CA HIS A 298 -1.27 10.27 -24.83
C HIS A 298 -1.42 11.78 -24.95
N ARG A 299 -2.62 12.27 -25.29
CA ARG A 299 -2.88 13.70 -25.41
C ARG A 299 -2.59 14.45 -24.11
N SER A 300 -2.96 13.88 -22.96
CA SER A 300 -2.68 14.49 -21.66
C SER A 300 -1.17 14.52 -21.40
N LEU A 301 -0.48 13.39 -21.51
CA LEU A 301 0.96 13.33 -21.24
C LEU A 301 1.77 14.23 -22.17
N THR A 302 1.51 14.22 -23.48
CA THR A 302 2.18 15.12 -24.45
C THR A 302 1.92 16.59 -24.16
N ARG A 303 0.76 16.95 -23.57
CA ARG A 303 0.53 18.32 -23.11
C ARG A 303 1.43 18.67 -21.93
N GLU A 304 1.50 17.81 -20.91
CA GLU A 304 2.36 18.05 -19.75
C GLU A 304 3.85 18.08 -20.13
N ILE A 305 4.31 17.19 -21.04
CA ILE A 305 5.68 17.20 -21.56
C ILE A 305 6.01 18.54 -22.24
N ARG A 306 5.09 19.10 -23.04
CA ARG A 306 5.30 20.39 -23.71
C ARG A 306 5.32 21.59 -22.76
N ASN A 307 4.62 21.48 -21.63
CA ASN A 307 4.53 22.54 -20.63
C ASN A 307 5.70 22.53 -19.64
N TRP A 308 6.48 21.44 -19.60
CA TRP A 308 7.59 21.31 -18.68
C TRP A 308 8.75 22.26 -19.04
N ASP A 309 9.18 23.06 -18.06
CA ASP A 309 10.18 24.12 -18.20
C ASP A 309 11.63 23.68 -18.00
N VAL A 310 11.85 22.37 -17.80
CA VAL A 310 13.14 21.68 -17.58
C VAL A 310 13.97 22.20 -16.40
N GLN A 311 13.41 23.01 -15.48
CA GLN A 311 14.15 23.52 -14.32
C GLN A 311 14.34 22.49 -13.21
N ALA A 312 13.38 21.57 -13.07
CA ALA A 312 13.39 20.52 -12.07
C ALA A 312 12.66 19.28 -12.60
N PRO A 313 12.91 18.08 -12.03
CA PRO A 313 12.18 16.87 -12.43
C PRO A 313 10.67 17.06 -12.31
N LEU A 314 9.91 16.47 -13.23
CA LEU A 314 8.44 16.53 -13.21
C LEU A 314 7.86 15.17 -12.89
N PHE A 315 6.91 15.12 -11.95
CA PHE A 315 6.27 13.89 -11.50
C PHE A 315 4.80 13.85 -11.94
N LEU A 316 4.42 12.85 -12.73
CA LEU A 316 3.07 12.70 -13.26
C LEU A 316 2.50 11.30 -12.95
N ALA A 317 1.44 11.27 -12.16
CA ALA A 317 0.71 10.04 -11.86
C ALA A 317 -0.61 9.98 -12.65
N TYR A 318 -0.87 8.84 -13.29
CA TYR A 318 -2.06 8.57 -14.07
C TYR A 318 -2.70 7.27 -13.63
N GLN A 319 -4.02 7.17 -13.69
CA GLN A 319 -4.72 5.91 -13.51
C GLN A 319 -5.55 5.57 -14.75
N VAL A 320 -5.49 4.30 -15.15
CA VAL A 320 -6.16 3.78 -16.35
C VAL A 320 -7.28 2.83 -15.96
N SER A 321 -8.36 2.84 -16.75
CA SER A 321 -9.45 1.88 -16.58
C SER A 321 -9.05 0.51 -17.10
N ILE A 322 -9.04 -0.50 -16.22
CA ILE A 322 -8.72 -1.88 -16.62
C ILE A 322 -9.82 -2.53 -17.47
N TRP A 323 -11.03 -1.98 -17.43
CA TRP A 323 -12.19 -2.45 -18.20
C TRP A 323 -12.13 -2.03 -19.67
N GLY A 324 -11.43 -0.92 -19.96
CA GLY A 324 -11.36 -0.31 -21.29
C GLY A 324 -10.20 -0.80 -22.16
N GLU A 325 -9.68 0.11 -23.00
CA GLU A 325 -8.60 -0.15 -23.96
C GLU A 325 -7.25 -0.40 -23.27
N MET A 326 -7.02 0.26 -22.14
CA MET A 326 -5.72 0.38 -21.46
C MET A 326 -5.34 -0.85 -20.61
N LYS A 327 -5.42 -2.04 -21.21
CA LYS A 327 -4.89 -3.30 -20.66
C LYS A 327 -3.36 -3.36 -20.81
N PRO A 328 -2.65 -4.27 -20.12
CA PRO A 328 -1.18 -4.29 -20.08
C PRO A 328 -0.47 -4.20 -21.43
N ALA A 329 -0.90 -4.95 -22.45
CA ALA A 329 -0.31 -4.90 -23.78
C ALA A 329 -0.40 -3.49 -24.42
N ARG A 330 -1.52 -2.79 -24.17
CA ARG A 330 -1.73 -1.43 -24.67
C ARG A 330 -0.91 -0.41 -23.88
N ILE A 331 -0.72 -0.62 -22.57
CA ILE A 331 0.18 0.18 -21.75
C ILE A 331 1.63 0.03 -22.24
N VAL A 332 2.08 -1.20 -22.50
CA VAL A 332 3.41 -1.46 -23.08
C VAL A 332 3.59 -0.73 -24.41
N GLN A 333 2.59 -0.80 -25.29
CA GLN A 333 2.63 -0.05 -26.54
C GLN A 333 2.75 1.45 -26.30
N PHE A 334 1.92 2.00 -25.42
CA PHE A 334 1.95 3.41 -25.04
C PHE A 334 3.32 3.85 -24.52
N VAL A 335 3.91 3.11 -23.59
CA VAL A 335 5.24 3.41 -23.06
C VAL A 335 6.29 3.39 -24.17
N ASN A 336 6.29 2.37 -25.02
CA ASN A 336 7.24 2.28 -26.12
C ASN A 336 7.09 3.43 -27.13
N ASP A 337 5.86 3.85 -27.42
CA ASP A 337 5.60 4.94 -28.35
C ASP A 337 6.10 6.28 -27.77
N ILE A 338 5.83 6.56 -26.50
CA ILE A 338 6.35 7.74 -25.79
C ILE A 338 7.88 7.73 -25.71
N GLN A 339 8.49 6.58 -25.42
CA GLN A 339 9.95 6.45 -25.38
C GLN A 339 10.59 6.66 -26.76
N ARG A 340 9.94 6.24 -27.85
CA ARG A 340 10.43 6.54 -29.21
C ARG A 340 10.33 8.03 -29.56
N GLU A 341 9.30 8.72 -29.07
CA GLU A 341 9.07 10.13 -29.37
C GLU A 341 9.94 11.07 -28.51
N TYR A 342 10.12 10.76 -27.23
CA TYR A 342 10.75 11.65 -26.24
C TYR A 342 12.07 11.12 -25.65
N GLY A 343 12.44 9.86 -25.93
CA GLY A 343 13.67 9.25 -25.43
C GLY A 343 13.72 9.18 -23.90
N GLU A 344 14.93 9.34 -23.35
CA GLU A 344 15.21 9.26 -21.91
C GLU A 344 14.58 10.40 -21.10
N ARG A 345 14.09 11.46 -21.77
CA ARG A 345 13.40 12.59 -21.12
C ARG A 345 12.18 12.15 -20.31
N VAL A 346 11.54 11.04 -20.70
CA VAL A 346 10.35 10.49 -20.04
C VAL A 346 10.66 9.10 -19.53
N THR A 347 10.70 8.94 -18.20
CA THR A 347 10.98 7.68 -17.53
C THR A 347 9.71 7.15 -16.88
N PHE A 348 9.22 6.00 -17.37
CA PHE A 348 8.13 5.29 -16.71
C PHE A 348 8.67 4.48 -15.54
N VAL A 349 8.02 4.58 -14.38
CA VAL A 349 8.50 4.00 -13.13
C VAL A 349 7.40 3.23 -12.38
N ARG A 350 7.86 2.32 -11.52
CA ARG A 350 6.99 1.70 -10.51
C ARG A 350 6.50 2.76 -9.51
N ALA A 351 5.39 2.50 -8.85
CA ALA A 351 4.79 3.43 -7.90
C ALA A 351 5.68 3.63 -6.65
N ASP A 352 6.32 2.56 -6.16
CA ASP A 352 7.31 2.66 -5.09
C ASP A 352 8.51 3.54 -5.50
N HIS A 353 9.02 3.39 -6.71
CA HIS A 353 10.07 4.24 -7.27
C HIS A 353 9.62 5.69 -7.43
N TYR A 354 8.40 5.92 -7.93
CA TYR A 354 7.84 7.26 -8.14
C TYR A 354 7.87 8.12 -6.87
N PHE A 355 7.34 7.59 -5.76
CA PHE A 355 7.28 8.32 -4.49
C PHE A 355 8.67 8.48 -3.85
N THR A 356 9.55 7.49 -4.00
CA THR A 356 10.92 7.59 -3.48
C THR A 356 11.75 8.62 -4.26
N LEU A 357 11.63 8.65 -5.59
CA LEU A 357 12.27 9.66 -6.45
C LEU A 357 11.73 11.07 -6.16
N TYR A 358 10.41 11.20 -5.96
CA TYR A 358 9.81 12.47 -5.56
C TYR A 358 10.39 12.96 -4.24
N ASN A 359 10.45 12.10 -3.22
CA ASN A 359 11.02 12.48 -1.93
C ASN A 359 12.50 12.85 -2.05
N GLU A 360 13.30 12.13 -2.84
CA GLU A 360 14.70 12.49 -3.08
C GLU A 360 14.83 13.86 -3.76
N ALA A 361 14.02 14.15 -4.77
CA ALA A 361 14.03 15.43 -5.50
C ALA A 361 13.63 16.62 -4.61
N GLU A 362 12.73 16.39 -3.65
CA GLU A 362 12.21 17.40 -2.74
C GLU A 362 12.94 17.46 -1.39
N HIS A 363 14.08 16.77 -1.26
CA HIS A 363 14.87 16.69 -0.03
C HIS A 363 14.07 16.17 1.19
N LEU A 364 13.10 15.29 0.95
CA LEU A 364 12.30 14.62 1.96
C LEU A 364 12.91 13.26 2.33
N PRO A 365 12.70 12.75 3.55
CA PRO A 365 13.15 11.42 3.92
C PRO A 365 12.55 10.32 3.04
N PHE A 366 13.39 9.42 2.55
CA PHE A 366 12.99 8.24 1.78
C PHE A 366 13.81 7.01 2.20
N ASN A 367 13.36 5.82 1.80
CA ASN A 367 14.06 4.57 2.13
C ASN A 367 15.35 4.46 1.29
N LEU A 368 16.49 4.72 1.92
CA LEU A 368 17.82 4.75 1.31
C LEU A 368 18.21 3.40 0.72
N VAL A 369 17.69 2.30 1.27
CA VAL A 369 17.98 0.96 0.76
C VAL A 369 17.42 0.72 -0.64
N MET A 370 16.54 1.59 -1.14
CA MET A 370 16.07 1.53 -2.53
C MET A 370 17.13 2.01 -3.53
N CYS A 371 18.20 2.69 -3.11
CA CYS A 371 19.28 3.13 -3.99
C CYS A 371 20.13 1.95 -4.48
N SER A 372 20.59 2.00 -5.73
CA SER A 372 21.46 0.99 -6.35
C SER A 372 22.80 0.85 -5.66
N GLU A 373 23.28 1.92 -5.03
CA GLU A 373 24.56 2.01 -4.35
C GLU A 373 24.51 1.39 -2.95
N THR A 374 23.31 1.12 -2.42
CA THR A 374 23.18 0.59 -1.06
C THR A 374 23.49 -0.90 -1.00
N THR A 375 24.46 -1.26 -0.16
CA THR A 375 24.91 -2.64 0.04
C THR A 375 24.82 -3.04 1.51
N ALA A 376 24.70 -4.34 1.78
CA ALA A 376 24.67 -4.90 3.12
C ALA A 376 25.60 -6.11 3.25
N ARG A 377 26.31 -6.20 4.37
CA ARG A 377 27.21 -7.31 4.72
C ARG A 377 27.09 -7.67 6.20
N SER A 378 27.37 -8.92 6.56
CA SER A 378 27.63 -9.31 7.95
C SER A 378 29.13 -9.22 8.22
N VAL A 379 29.55 -8.70 9.38
CA VAL A 379 30.98 -8.59 9.73
C VAL A 379 31.64 -9.96 9.93
N HIS A 380 30.83 -10.99 10.20
CA HIS A 380 31.29 -12.35 10.44
C HIS A 380 31.21 -13.26 9.20
N GLU A 381 30.75 -12.75 8.05
CA GLU A 381 30.53 -13.53 6.84
C GLU A 381 31.23 -12.87 5.64
N GLU A 382 31.77 -13.66 4.72
CA GLU A 382 32.49 -13.13 3.55
C GLU A 382 31.55 -12.61 2.45
N LEU A 383 30.35 -13.19 2.36
CA LEU A 383 29.38 -12.89 1.31
C LEU A 383 28.47 -11.71 1.70
N ALA A 384 28.07 -10.93 0.69
CA ALA A 384 27.04 -9.91 0.87
C ALA A 384 25.69 -10.55 1.23
N ILE A 385 24.87 -9.80 1.97
CA ILE A 385 23.57 -10.27 2.47
C ILE A 385 22.42 -9.39 1.94
N PRO A 386 22.23 -9.28 0.61
CA PRO A 386 21.23 -8.38 0.01
C PRO A 386 19.79 -8.64 0.48
N GLN A 387 19.49 -9.86 0.97
CA GLN A 387 18.19 -10.25 1.50
C GLN A 387 17.73 -9.43 2.72
N VAL A 388 18.63 -8.74 3.44
CA VAL A 388 18.22 -7.87 4.56
C VAL A 388 17.83 -6.46 4.09
N ILE A 389 17.97 -6.15 2.80
CA ILE A 389 17.68 -4.84 2.20
C ILE A 389 16.96 -4.95 0.85
N ASP A 390 16.26 -6.06 0.61
CA ASP A 390 15.52 -6.33 -0.63
C ASP A 390 14.04 -5.94 -0.53
N GLY A 391 13.59 -5.42 0.62
CA GLY A 391 12.21 -4.99 0.86
C GLY A 391 11.21 -6.13 1.03
N SER A 392 11.65 -7.38 1.05
CA SER A 392 10.81 -8.56 1.25
C SER A 392 11.14 -9.29 2.55
N PRO A 393 10.17 -9.42 3.47
CA PRO A 393 10.37 -10.27 4.65
C PRO A 393 10.35 -11.78 4.33
N SER A 394 10.25 -12.19 3.05
CA SER A 394 10.17 -13.59 2.63
C SER A 394 11.52 -14.25 2.34
N THR A 395 12.60 -13.47 2.17
CA THR A 395 13.94 -14.01 1.82
C THR A 395 14.84 -14.27 3.03
N GLN A 396 14.68 -13.49 4.11
CA GLN A 396 15.27 -13.60 5.47
C GLN A 396 16.75 -14.05 5.56
N TRP A 397 17.59 -13.26 6.25
CA TRP A 397 18.94 -13.69 6.62
C TRP A 397 18.96 -14.35 8.00
N ILE A 398 19.80 -15.39 8.14
CA ILE A 398 20.09 -16.10 9.38
C ILE A 398 21.61 -16.15 9.54
N ALA A 399 22.12 -15.65 10.66
CA ALA A 399 23.55 -15.65 10.96
C ALA A 399 24.14 -17.07 10.97
N GLU A 400 25.32 -17.25 10.38
CA GLU A 400 25.99 -18.56 10.35
C GLU A 400 26.34 -19.09 11.75
N GLN A 401 26.80 -18.21 12.64
CA GLN A 401 27.23 -18.55 13.99
C GLN A 401 26.20 -18.10 15.04
N PRO A 402 26.07 -18.83 16.17
CA PRO A 402 25.23 -18.40 17.26
C PRO A 402 25.83 -17.21 18.04
N GLY A 403 24.97 -16.50 18.76
CA GLY A 403 25.32 -15.38 19.62
C GLY A 403 25.23 -14.02 18.92
N THR A 404 26.18 -13.14 19.24
CA THR A 404 26.21 -11.77 18.71
C THR A 404 26.45 -11.76 17.21
N ALA A 405 25.71 -10.91 16.50
CA ALA A 405 25.87 -10.71 15.07
C ALA A 405 25.91 -9.22 14.71
N VAL A 406 26.59 -8.88 13.62
CA VAL A 406 26.75 -7.48 13.19
C VAL A 406 26.46 -7.37 11.70
N ILE A 407 25.46 -6.56 11.36
CA ILE A 407 25.12 -6.19 9.98
C ILE A 407 25.56 -4.75 9.74
N GLU A 408 26.23 -4.50 8.62
CA GLU A 408 26.60 -3.16 8.16
C GLU A 408 25.94 -2.87 6.81
N ILE A 409 25.37 -1.67 6.71
CA ILE A 409 24.76 -1.11 5.51
C ILE A 409 25.60 0.09 5.08
N ASP A 410 26.13 0.07 3.86
CA ASP A 410 26.73 1.25 3.21
C ASP A 410 25.66 1.87 2.31
N CYS A 411 25.21 3.09 2.62
CA CYS A 411 24.22 3.83 1.82
C CYS A 411 24.80 4.46 0.54
N GLY A 412 26.10 4.32 0.30
CA GLY A 412 26.82 4.81 -0.88
C GLY A 412 27.17 6.30 -0.85
N ALA A 413 26.45 7.10 -0.06
CA ALA A 413 26.68 8.53 0.16
C ALA A 413 26.30 8.92 1.60
N THR A 414 26.69 10.12 2.04
CA THR A 414 26.24 10.67 3.32
C THR A 414 24.82 11.20 3.20
N TYR A 415 23.98 10.86 4.19
CA TYR A 415 22.61 11.32 4.32
C TYR A 415 22.33 11.81 5.75
N HIS A 416 21.30 12.63 5.91
CA HIS A 416 20.68 12.96 7.18
C HIS A 416 19.73 11.83 7.60
N ILE A 417 20.27 10.80 8.26
CA ILE A 417 19.49 9.61 8.67
C ILE A 417 18.59 9.96 9.84
N SER A 418 17.30 9.68 9.73
CA SER A 418 16.27 10.15 10.67
C SER A 418 15.31 9.06 11.18
N ARG A 419 15.32 7.86 10.59
CA ARG A 419 14.48 6.74 11.03
C ARG A 419 15.03 5.43 10.51
N TYR A 420 14.75 4.35 11.22
CA TYR A 420 14.99 2.99 10.74
C TYR A 420 13.80 2.10 11.03
N ALA A 421 13.65 1.04 10.23
CA ALA A 421 12.73 -0.05 10.51
C ALA A 421 13.44 -1.39 10.34
N ILE A 422 13.25 -2.30 11.29
CA ILE A 422 13.80 -3.67 11.25
C ILE A 422 12.63 -4.64 11.41
N ARG A 423 12.44 -5.48 10.40
CA ARG A 423 11.62 -6.68 10.50
C ARG A 423 12.53 -7.80 10.98
N HIS A 424 12.24 -8.30 12.17
CA HIS A 424 12.97 -9.43 12.75
C HIS A 424 12.57 -10.74 12.07
N GLY A 425 13.36 -11.79 12.28
CA GLY A 425 13.02 -13.13 11.79
C GLY A 425 11.69 -13.67 12.31
N GLY A 426 11.18 -14.70 11.63
CA GLY A 426 9.89 -15.30 11.92
C GLY A 426 8.71 -14.52 11.33
N SER A 427 7.51 -15.08 11.45
CA SER A 427 6.28 -14.40 11.03
C SER A 427 5.75 -13.46 12.13
N PRO A 428 4.93 -12.44 11.82
CA PRO A 428 4.31 -11.62 12.85
C PRO A 428 3.49 -12.41 13.89
N GLU A 429 2.94 -13.56 13.49
CA GLU A 429 2.17 -14.48 14.34
C GLU A 429 3.08 -15.47 15.08
N ASP A 430 4.37 -15.47 14.77
CA ASP A 430 5.35 -16.34 15.39
C ASP A 430 5.64 -15.86 16.83
N THR A 431 5.23 -16.67 17.80
CA THR A 431 5.54 -16.46 19.21
C THR A 431 6.92 -17.02 19.59
N SER A 432 7.63 -17.66 18.65
CA SER A 432 8.95 -18.25 18.89
C SER A 432 10.09 -17.23 18.77
N ALA A 433 11.30 -17.75 18.94
CA ALA A 433 12.53 -17.09 19.36
C ALA A 433 13.23 -16.21 18.32
N HIS A 434 12.65 -16.01 17.14
CA HIS A 434 13.33 -15.41 15.98
C HIS A 434 13.45 -13.87 16.03
N LYS A 435 13.17 -13.26 17.19
CA LYS A 435 13.17 -11.80 17.39
C LYS A 435 14.41 -11.38 18.15
N SER A 436 15.22 -10.53 17.54
CA SER A 436 16.37 -9.93 18.22
C SER A 436 15.88 -9.18 19.45
N ARG A 437 16.31 -9.63 20.64
CA ARG A 437 15.88 -9.12 21.96
C ARG A 437 16.61 -7.84 22.30
N ASN A 438 17.94 -7.87 22.14
CA ASN A 438 18.82 -6.76 22.45
C ASN A 438 19.68 -6.43 21.23
N PHE A 439 19.66 -5.17 20.80
CA PHE A 439 20.51 -4.71 19.71
C PHE A 439 20.77 -3.21 19.79
N ASP A 440 21.89 -2.80 19.19
CA ASP A 440 22.30 -1.40 19.06
C ASP A 440 22.33 -1.00 17.59
N LEU A 441 21.86 0.20 17.30
CA LEU A 441 22.05 0.85 16.02
C LEU A 441 23.15 1.90 16.15
N SER A 442 24.15 1.83 15.28
CA SER A 442 25.24 2.79 15.21
C SER A 442 25.36 3.40 13.82
N ALA A 443 25.85 4.63 13.75
CA ALA A 443 26.04 5.37 12.52
C ALA A 443 27.49 5.83 12.38
N SER A 444 27.99 5.91 11.14
CA SER A 444 29.36 6.33 10.84
C SER A 444 29.44 7.06 9.49
N SER A 445 30.35 8.03 9.41
CA SER A 445 30.70 8.74 8.17
C SER A 445 31.77 8.02 7.34
N ASP A 446 32.63 7.21 7.97
CA ASP A 446 33.83 6.62 7.36
C ASP A 446 33.90 5.09 7.45
N GLY A 447 32.97 4.46 8.17
CA GLY A 447 32.93 3.02 8.40
C GLY A 447 33.91 2.54 9.47
N GLN A 448 34.66 3.44 10.11
CA GLN A 448 35.68 3.15 11.11
C GLN A 448 35.29 3.66 12.49
N ASP A 449 34.88 4.93 12.58
CA ASP A 449 34.42 5.55 13.82
C ASP A 449 32.90 5.47 13.93
N TRP A 450 32.42 4.75 14.95
CA TRP A 450 31.00 4.45 15.12
C TRP A 450 30.43 5.12 16.36
N LYS A 451 29.26 5.75 16.20
CA LYS A 451 28.48 6.30 17.30
C LYS A 451 27.17 5.54 17.41
N THR A 452 26.87 5.00 18.59
CA THR A 452 25.54 4.44 18.88
C THR A 452 24.50 5.55 18.86
N VAL A 453 23.47 5.38 18.04
CA VAL A 453 22.36 6.32 17.85
C VAL A 453 21.04 5.81 18.45
N ASP A 454 20.91 4.50 18.67
CA ASP A 454 19.78 3.91 19.38
C ASP A 454 20.15 2.56 20.01
N SER A 455 19.45 2.21 21.08
CA SER A 455 19.62 0.95 21.80
C SER A 455 18.24 0.39 22.14
N VAL A 456 17.99 -0.85 21.70
CA VAL A 456 16.75 -1.57 21.99
C VAL A 456 17.08 -2.77 22.87
N ARG A 457 16.28 -2.97 23.92
CA ARG A 457 16.43 -4.06 24.88
C ARG A 457 15.08 -4.74 25.11
N ASP A 458 15.12 -6.02 25.44
CA ASP A 458 13.96 -6.87 25.75
C ASP A 458 12.84 -6.87 24.69
N ASN A 459 13.19 -6.67 23.41
CA ASN A 459 12.23 -6.53 22.32
C ASN A 459 11.35 -7.77 22.13
N ILE A 460 10.03 -7.59 22.16
CA ILE A 460 9.01 -8.62 21.86
C ILE A 460 8.34 -8.42 20.50
N GLN A 461 8.65 -7.33 19.80
CA GLN A 461 7.98 -6.93 18.56
C GLN A 461 8.67 -7.57 17.35
N SER A 462 7.86 -7.99 16.36
CA SER A 462 8.35 -8.47 15.06
C SER A 462 8.81 -7.35 14.13
N LEU A 463 8.37 -6.11 14.39
CA LEU A 463 8.80 -4.89 13.72
C LEU A 463 9.27 -3.88 14.78
N THR A 464 10.51 -3.42 14.66
CA THR A 464 10.97 -2.21 15.34
C THR A 464 11.00 -1.06 14.34
N ASP A 465 10.33 0.05 14.64
CA ASP A 465 10.21 1.21 13.75
C ASP A 465 10.36 2.50 14.57
N ARG A 466 11.55 3.09 14.58
CA ARG A 466 11.92 4.17 15.50
C ARG A 466 12.51 5.37 14.76
N ASP A 467 12.06 6.55 15.16
CA ASP A 467 12.66 7.81 14.73
C ASP A 467 13.97 8.04 15.49
N LEU A 468 14.91 8.70 14.83
CA LEU A 468 16.22 9.08 15.35
C LEU A 468 16.30 10.60 15.42
N SER A 469 17.17 11.11 16.30
CA SER A 469 17.69 12.46 16.10
C SER A 469 18.49 12.46 14.79
N PRO A 470 18.17 13.33 13.82
CA PRO A 470 18.85 13.34 12.52
C PRO A 470 20.37 13.32 12.68
N THR A 471 21.02 12.35 12.03
CA THR A 471 22.46 12.11 12.14
C THR A 471 23.08 11.94 10.76
N ASP A 472 24.17 12.67 10.51
CA ASP A 472 24.92 12.59 9.26
C ASP A 472 25.72 11.29 9.23
N ALA A 473 25.40 10.41 8.29
CA ALA A 473 26.10 9.14 8.14
C ALA A 473 25.99 8.60 6.72
N ARG A 474 27.01 7.82 6.34
CA ARG A 474 27.01 6.99 5.15
C ARG A 474 26.76 5.52 5.51
N TYR A 475 27.23 5.11 6.68
CA TYR A 475 27.17 3.74 7.14
C TYR A 475 26.24 3.61 8.35
N VAL A 476 25.44 2.54 8.35
CA VAL A 476 24.61 2.12 9.48
C VAL A 476 25.00 0.71 9.89
N ARG A 477 25.13 0.47 11.20
CA ARG A 477 25.46 -0.83 11.77
C ARG A 477 24.41 -1.26 12.76
N LEU A 478 23.86 -2.46 12.56
CA LEU A 478 23.02 -3.16 13.51
C LEU A 478 23.86 -4.21 14.24
N THR A 479 24.08 -4.03 15.54
CA THR A 479 24.77 -4.99 16.40
C THR A 479 23.73 -5.72 17.25
N ILE A 480 23.45 -6.97 16.91
CA ILE A 480 22.52 -7.85 17.65
C ILE A 480 23.30 -8.49 18.79
N LEU A 481 22.96 -8.10 20.02
CA LEU A 481 23.63 -8.52 21.25
C LEU A 481 23.01 -9.80 21.82
N ASP A 482 21.68 -9.90 21.72
CA ASP A 482 20.89 -11.06 22.13
C ASP A 482 19.92 -11.41 20.99
N PRO A 483 20.19 -12.48 20.21
CA PRO A 483 19.36 -12.87 19.09
C PRO A 483 18.03 -13.52 19.51
N GLY A 484 17.84 -13.89 20.78
CA GLY A 484 16.69 -14.64 21.27
C GLY A 484 16.98 -16.10 21.61
N ASP A 485 15.95 -16.88 21.93
CA ASP A 485 16.10 -18.24 22.48
C ASP A 485 16.75 -19.25 21.51
N ASP A 486 16.69 -19.03 20.19
CA ASP A 486 17.35 -19.88 19.19
C ASP A 486 18.86 -19.64 19.11
N GLN A 487 19.33 -18.60 19.80
CA GLN A 487 20.70 -18.14 19.84
C GLN A 487 21.28 -17.80 18.47
N ARG A 488 20.47 -17.60 17.41
CA ARG A 488 20.95 -17.26 16.06
C ARG A 488 20.22 -16.03 15.55
N ALA A 489 20.96 -14.98 15.24
CA ALA A 489 20.36 -13.74 14.74
C ALA A 489 19.63 -13.98 13.42
N GLN A 490 18.38 -13.51 13.34
CA GLN A 490 17.55 -13.58 12.15
C GLN A 490 16.96 -12.20 11.84
N VAL A 491 17.12 -11.75 10.60
CA VAL A 491 16.62 -10.45 10.13
C VAL A 491 15.93 -10.63 8.79
N ALA A 492 14.67 -10.21 8.73
CA ALA A 492 13.84 -10.36 7.55
C ALA A 492 13.99 -9.19 6.58
N ASP A 493 14.12 -7.96 7.07
CA ASP A 493 14.26 -6.75 6.26
C ASP A 493 14.73 -5.57 7.14
N ILE A 494 15.53 -4.68 6.57
CA ILE A 494 16.00 -3.44 7.19
C ILE A 494 15.74 -2.29 6.21
N GLU A 495 15.06 -1.27 6.71
CA GLU A 495 14.86 0.00 6.02
C GLU A 495 15.60 1.10 6.78
N VAL A 496 16.28 1.97 6.04
CA VAL A 496 16.98 3.14 6.57
C VAL A 496 16.40 4.36 5.88
N TYR A 497 15.89 5.32 6.64
CA TYR A 497 15.25 6.52 6.11
C TYR A 497 16.10 7.76 6.37
N GLY A 498 16.33 8.54 5.33
CA GLY A 498 17.06 9.81 5.41
C GLY A 498 16.83 10.68 4.19
N SER A 499 17.36 11.89 4.24
CA SER A 499 17.37 12.85 3.14
C SER A 499 18.80 13.23 2.77
N ARG A 500 19.00 13.70 1.53
CA ARG A 500 20.27 14.29 1.09
C ARG A 500 20.54 15.63 1.75
#